data_AF-A0A6G8KXJ4-F1
#
_entry.id   AF-A0A6G8KXJ4-F1
#
_cell.length_a   1.000
_cell.length_b   1.000
_cell.length_c   1.000
_cell.angle_alpha   90.00
_cell.angle_beta   90.00
_cell.angle_gamma   90.00
#
_symmetry.space_group_name_H-M   'P 1'
#
loop_
_entity.id
_entity.type
_entity.pdbx_description
1 polymer ?
#
loop_
_entity_poly.entity_id
_entity_poly.type
_entity_poly.pdbx_seq_one_letter_code
_entity_poly.pdbx_strand_id
1 'polypeptide(L)'
;MDVADVTQQSKERLNDRIAAVEALAVAHNARVAGEDDAKRRREELEAELSELIGALERDHKASYDAAVKAGWTARDLRAMGLSVPSKPAPKRRRRKPAATTGETQQADHGSAAEDSAQHESAAHEPVVSHAV
;
A
#
# COMPACT_ATOMS: atom_id res chain seq x y z
N MET A 1 46.43 -16.82 -32.64
CA MET A 1 45.02 -16.37 -32.67
C MET A 1 44.96 -15.18 -33.59
N ASP A 2 44.08 -15.22 -34.59
CA ASP A 2 43.91 -14.13 -35.54
C ASP A 2 43.16 -12.97 -34.86
N VAL A 3 43.57 -11.73 -35.12
CA VAL A 3 42.93 -10.52 -34.57
C VAL A 3 41.49 -10.43 -35.08
N ALA A 4 41.24 -10.91 -36.30
CA ALA A 4 39.88 -11.01 -36.86
C ALA A 4 38.95 -11.86 -35.96
N ASP A 5 39.40 -13.03 -35.52
CA ASP A 5 38.60 -13.93 -34.67
C ASP A 5 38.26 -13.31 -33.31
N VAL A 6 39.21 -12.61 -32.69
CA VAL A 6 39.00 -11.93 -31.39
C VAL A 6 37.98 -10.80 -31.51
N THR A 7 38.04 -10.03 -32.61
CA THR A 7 37.08 -8.95 -32.84
C THR A 7 35.68 -9.48 -33.13
N GLN A 8 35.58 -10.60 -33.87
CA GLN A 8 34.31 -11.25 -34.15
C GLN A 8 33.66 -11.81 -32.88
N GLN A 9 34.42 -12.53 -32.05
CA GLN A 9 33.94 -13.05 -30.77
C GLN A 9 33.51 -11.92 -29.83
N SER A 10 34.20 -10.78 -29.86
CA SER A 10 33.83 -9.60 -29.07
C SER A 10 32.49 -9.01 -29.52
N LYS A 11 32.23 -8.92 -30.83
CA LYS A 11 30.95 -8.45 -31.38
C LYS A 11 29.80 -9.37 -31.01
N GLU A 12 29.99 -10.68 -31.13
CA GLU A 12 28.98 -11.67 -30.76
C GLU A 12 28.61 -11.56 -29.28
N ARG A 13 29.59 -11.48 -28.37
CA ARG A 13 29.34 -11.27 -26.95
C ARG A 13 28.61 -9.96 -26.65
N LEU A 14 28.88 -8.89 -27.40
CA LEU A 14 28.16 -7.64 -27.25
C LEU A 14 26.70 -7.77 -27.71
N ASN A 15 26.46 -8.44 -28.84
CA ASN A 15 25.12 -8.72 -29.34
C ASN A 15 24.33 -9.58 -28.35
N ASP A 16 24.93 -10.63 -27.78
CA ASP A 16 24.30 -11.47 -26.77
C ASP A 16 23.90 -10.68 -25.52
N ARG A 17 24.78 -9.76 -25.08
CA ARG A 17 24.49 -8.87 -23.94
C ARG A 17 23.33 -7.92 -24.24
N ILE A 18 23.27 -7.36 -25.45
CA ILE A 18 22.17 -6.49 -25.88
C ILE A 18 20.87 -7.29 -25.88
N ALA A 19 20.84 -8.45 -26.53
CA ALA A 19 19.67 -9.32 -26.60
C ALA A 19 19.17 -9.73 -25.20
N ALA A 20 20.09 -10.05 -24.27
CA ALA A 20 19.73 -10.39 -22.90
C ALA A 20 19.08 -9.21 -22.14
N VAL A 21 19.59 -7.98 -22.33
CA VAL A 21 19.01 -6.77 -21.73
C VAL A 21 17.63 -6.46 -22.32
N GLU A 22 17.46 -6.62 -23.63
CA GLU A 22 16.15 -6.45 -24.28
C GLU A 22 15.12 -7.45 -23.74
N ALA A 23 15.50 -8.74 -23.66
CA ALA A 23 14.63 -9.77 -23.09
C ALA A 23 14.27 -9.48 -21.63
N LEU A 24 15.24 -9.02 -20.83
CA LEU A 24 15.01 -8.62 -19.44
C LEU A 24 14.07 -7.42 -19.34
N ALA A 25 14.24 -6.41 -20.19
CA ALA A 25 13.37 -5.23 -20.21
C ALA A 25 11.93 -5.60 -20.57
N VAL A 26 11.73 -6.48 -21.56
CA VAL A 26 10.40 -7.01 -21.92
C VAL A 26 9.78 -7.74 -20.72
N ALA A 27 10.52 -8.65 -20.08
CA ALA A 27 10.03 -9.39 -18.92
C ALA A 27 9.72 -8.47 -17.73
N HIS A 28 10.55 -7.46 -17.49
CA HIS A 28 10.33 -6.46 -16.45
C HIS A 28 9.03 -5.69 -16.69
N ASN A 29 8.84 -5.17 -17.90
CA ASN A 29 7.66 -4.39 -18.25
C ASN A 29 6.38 -5.25 -18.16
N ALA A 30 6.43 -6.49 -18.62
CA ALA A 30 5.32 -7.44 -18.49
C ALA A 30 4.98 -7.72 -17.01
N ARG A 31 5.99 -7.89 -16.16
CA ARG A 31 5.79 -8.07 -14.71
C ARG A 31 5.14 -6.85 -14.07
N VAL A 32 5.65 -5.65 -14.33
CA VAL A 32 5.11 -4.41 -13.77
C VAL A 32 3.66 -4.20 -14.20
N ALA A 33 3.36 -4.37 -15.50
CA ALA A 33 1.99 -4.28 -15.99
C ALA A 33 1.07 -5.32 -15.32
N GLY A 34 1.53 -6.57 -15.18
CA GLY A 34 0.78 -7.63 -14.51
C GLY A 34 0.53 -7.35 -13.03
N GLU A 35 1.50 -6.77 -12.32
CA GLU A 35 1.35 -6.37 -10.91
C GLU A 35 0.33 -5.24 -10.73
N ASP A 36 0.34 -4.25 -11.63
CA ASP A 36 -0.62 -3.14 -11.62
C ASP A 36 -2.05 -3.64 -11.91
N ASP A 37 -2.22 -4.52 -12.88
CA ASP A 37 -3.51 -5.13 -13.21
C ASP A 37 -4.01 -6.02 -12.07
N ALA A 38 -3.14 -6.84 -11.47
CA ALA A 38 -3.49 -7.68 -10.33
C ALA A 38 -3.92 -6.84 -9.12
N LYS A 39 -3.22 -5.73 -8.86
CA LYS A 39 -3.58 -4.79 -7.78
C LYS A 39 -4.95 -4.16 -8.03
N ARG A 40 -5.20 -3.67 -9.25
CA ARG A 40 -6.51 -3.11 -9.63
C ARG A 40 -7.61 -4.13 -9.44
N ARG A 41 -7.41 -5.35 -9.93
CA ARG A 41 -8.42 -6.41 -9.81
C ARG A 41 -8.69 -6.80 -8.35
N ARG A 42 -7.66 -6.78 -7.50
CA ARG A 42 -7.83 -7.00 -6.06
C ARG A 42 -8.68 -5.91 -5.42
N GLU A 43 -8.41 -4.65 -5.73
CA GLU A 43 -9.17 -3.51 -5.21
C GLU A 43 -10.64 -3.55 -5.66
N GLU A 44 -10.91 -3.91 -6.92
CA GLU A 44 -12.26 -4.13 -7.44
C GLU A 44 -12.99 -5.24 -6.67
N LEU A 45 -12.36 -6.41 -6.50
CA LEU A 45 -12.94 -7.53 -5.78
C LEU A 45 -13.19 -7.21 -4.30
N GLU A 46 -12.27 -6.51 -3.65
CA GLU A 46 -12.45 -6.04 -2.27
C GLU A 46 -13.66 -5.09 -2.17
N ALA A 47 -13.85 -4.20 -3.15
CA ALA A 47 -15.01 -3.31 -3.20
C ALA A 47 -16.33 -4.07 -3.43
N GLU A 48 -16.37 -4.97 -4.41
CA GLU A 48 -17.53 -5.82 -4.71
C GLU A 48 -17.94 -6.67 -3.50
N LEU A 49 -16.97 -7.32 -2.84
CA LEU A 49 -17.22 -8.12 -1.64
C LEU A 49 -17.69 -7.26 -0.47
N SER A 50 -17.09 -6.09 -0.26
CA SER A 50 -17.52 -5.17 0.79
C SER A 50 -18.96 -4.69 0.56
N GLU A 51 -19.35 -4.45 -0.69
CA GLU A 51 -20.72 -4.05 -1.04
C GLU A 51 -21.70 -5.20 -0.78
N LEU A 52 -21.37 -6.41 -1.24
CA LEU A 52 -22.18 -7.60 -1.06
C LEU A 52 -22.40 -7.93 0.42
N ILE A 53 -21.33 -7.94 1.22
CA ILE A 53 -21.43 -8.16 2.67
C ILE A 53 -22.34 -7.10 3.29
N GLY A 54 -22.15 -5.82 2.94
CA GLY A 54 -22.98 -4.75 3.45
C GLY A 54 -24.46 -4.87 3.05
N ALA A 55 -24.77 -5.37 1.85
CA ALA A 55 -26.13 -5.63 1.41
C ALA A 55 -26.77 -6.76 2.22
N LEU A 56 -26.07 -7.89 2.34
CA LEU A 56 -26.54 -9.05 3.11
C LEU A 56 -26.78 -8.69 4.59
N GLU A 57 -25.92 -7.87 5.20
CA GLU A 57 -26.12 -7.39 6.57
C GLU A 57 -27.37 -6.51 6.72
N ARG A 58 -27.61 -5.61 5.75
CA ARG A 58 -28.81 -4.76 5.76
C ARG A 58 -30.08 -5.58 5.58
N ASP A 59 -30.07 -6.55 4.67
CA ASP A 59 -31.22 -7.42 4.39
C ASP A 59 -31.54 -8.32 5.59
N HIS A 60 -30.50 -8.90 6.21
CA HIS A 60 -30.66 -9.65 7.45
C HIS A 60 -31.23 -8.77 8.57
N LYS A 61 -30.71 -7.55 8.74
CA LYS A 61 -31.25 -6.60 9.73
C LYS A 61 -32.71 -6.26 9.47
N ALA A 62 -33.08 -5.96 8.24
CA ALA A 62 -34.45 -5.64 7.87
C ALA A 62 -35.40 -6.81 8.17
N SER A 63 -34.97 -8.04 7.87
CA SER A 63 -35.73 -9.26 8.15
C SER A 63 -35.87 -9.54 9.65
N TYR A 64 -34.79 -9.35 10.42
CA TYR A 64 -34.80 -9.46 11.88
C TYR A 64 -35.76 -8.44 12.51
N ASP A 65 -35.67 -7.17 12.09
CA ASP A 65 -36.54 -6.10 12.58
C ASP A 65 -38.01 -6.35 12.22
N ALA A 66 -38.30 -6.93 11.05
CA ALA A 66 -39.64 -7.35 10.65
C ALA A 66 -40.19 -8.49 11.54
N ALA A 67 -39.37 -9.48 11.88
CA ALA A 67 -39.75 -10.55 12.79
C ALA A 67 -40.07 -10.00 14.20
N VAL A 68 -39.25 -9.08 14.71
CA VAL A 68 -39.52 -8.41 16.00
C VAL A 68 -40.84 -7.63 15.95
N LYS A 69 -41.10 -6.89 14.86
CA LYS A 69 -42.38 -6.19 14.66
C LYS A 69 -43.57 -7.14 14.58
N ALA A 70 -43.38 -8.37 14.11
CA ALA A 70 -44.39 -9.42 14.09
C ALA A 70 -44.59 -10.11 15.44
N GLY A 71 -43.88 -9.69 16.50
CA GLY A 71 -44.07 -10.17 17.88
C GLY A 71 -43.03 -11.19 18.35
N TRP A 72 -42.04 -11.55 17.53
CA TRP A 72 -40.97 -12.43 17.96
C TRP A 72 -40.03 -11.72 18.95
N THR A 73 -39.68 -12.38 20.05
CA THR A 73 -38.70 -11.82 20.97
C THR A 73 -37.28 -12.12 20.51
N ALA A 74 -36.33 -11.30 20.95
CA ALA A 74 -34.91 -11.57 20.68
C ALA A 74 -34.43 -12.90 21.28
N ARG A 75 -35.09 -13.40 22.33
CA ARG A 75 -34.81 -14.71 22.92
C ARG A 75 -35.23 -15.83 21.98
N ASP A 76 -36.41 -15.75 21.39
CA ASP A 76 -36.95 -16.77 20.49
C ASP A 76 -36.11 -16.86 19.21
N LEU A 77 -35.77 -15.69 18.64
CA LEU A 77 -34.88 -15.61 17.48
C LEU A 77 -33.51 -16.22 17.79
N ARG A 78 -32.93 -15.93 18.96
CA ARG A 78 -31.67 -16.55 19.39
C ARG A 78 -31.78 -18.06 19.59
N ALA A 79 -32.90 -18.56 20.13
CA ALA A 79 -33.12 -19.99 20.30
C ALA A 79 -33.18 -20.73 18.95
N MET A 80 -33.59 -20.03 17.88
CA MET A 80 -33.56 -20.53 16.50
C MET A 80 -32.21 -20.29 15.78
N GLY A 81 -31.20 -19.74 16.46
CA GLY A 81 -29.90 -19.41 15.87
C GLY A 81 -29.88 -18.10 15.06
N LEU A 82 -30.96 -17.32 15.07
CA LEU A 82 -31.08 -16.05 14.38
C LEU A 82 -30.64 -14.91 15.33
N SER A 83 -29.33 -14.66 15.38
CA SER A 83 -28.77 -13.59 16.22
C SER A 83 -28.91 -12.21 15.58
N VAL A 84 -29.02 -11.18 16.42
CA VAL A 84 -28.98 -9.77 15.99
C VAL A 84 -27.76 -9.55 15.10
N PRO A 85 -27.92 -8.98 13.89
CA PRO A 85 -26.80 -8.66 13.01
C PRO A 85 -25.77 -7.78 13.73
N SER A 86 -24.49 -8.02 13.45
CA SER A 86 -23.34 -7.27 13.96
C SER A 86 -23.65 -5.78 14.03
N LYS A 87 -23.46 -5.16 15.21
CA LYS A 87 -23.57 -3.70 15.31
C LYS A 87 -22.52 -3.10 14.38
N PRO A 88 -22.90 -2.23 13.43
CA PRO A 88 -21.95 -1.66 12.49
C PRO A 88 -20.83 -0.99 13.28
N ALA A 89 -19.59 -1.34 12.96
CA ALA A 89 -18.42 -0.72 13.57
C ALA A 89 -18.56 0.81 13.43
N PRO A 90 -18.25 1.60 14.48
CA PRO A 90 -18.39 3.04 14.42
C PRO A 90 -17.58 3.58 13.24
N LYS A 91 -18.26 4.17 12.26
CA LYS A 91 -17.62 4.81 11.11
C LYS A 91 -16.64 5.86 11.65
N ARG A 92 -15.34 5.57 11.62
CA ARG A 92 -14.28 6.57 11.87
C ARG A 92 -14.51 7.69 10.85
N ARG A 93 -15.06 8.83 11.30
CA ARG A 93 -15.12 10.07 10.51
C ARG A 93 -13.71 10.36 10.04
N ARG A 94 -13.42 10.15 8.75
CA ARG A 94 -12.23 10.69 8.11
C ARG A 94 -12.32 12.21 8.26
N ARG A 95 -11.45 12.79 9.10
CA ARG A 95 -11.34 14.24 9.25
C ARG A 95 -10.92 14.79 7.87
N LYS A 96 -11.66 15.76 7.34
CA LYS A 96 -11.28 16.48 6.13
C LYS A 96 -9.92 17.16 6.40
N PRO A 97 -8.93 17.06 5.49
CA PRO A 97 -7.71 17.84 5.62
C PRO A 97 -8.07 19.33 5.54
N ALA A 98 -7.57 20.12 6.48
CA ALA A 98 -7.67 21.57 6.42
C ALA A 98 -6.86 22.05 5.21
N ALA A 99 -7.51 22.76 4.29
CA ALA A 99 -6.83 23.47 3.21
C ALA A 99 -5.89 24.51 3.85
N THR A 100 -4.58 24.30 3.71
CA THR A 100 -3.59 25.32 4.07
C THR A 100 -3.52 26.29 2.91
N THR A 101 -4.17 27.43 3.04
CA THR A 101 -3.92 28.61 2.19
C THR A 101 -2.57 29.17 2.61
N GLY A 102 -1.51 28.70 1.95
CA GLY A 102 -0.17 29.28 2.07
C GLY A 102 -0.03 30.41 1.06
N GLU A 103 -0.19 31.63 1.55
CA GLU A 103 0.00 32.87 0.81
C GLU A 103 1.49 33.06 0.48
N THR A 104 1.78 33.28 -0.79
CA THR A 104 3.10 33.64 -1.33
C THR A 104 3.52 35.01 -0.78
N GLN A 105 4.61 35.07 -0.01
CA GLN A 105 5.45 36.27 0.08
C GLN A 105 6.93 35.90 -0.07
N GLN A 106 7.51 36.49 -1.11
CA GLN A 106 8.89 36.36 -1.56
C GLN A 106 9.66 37.64 -1.17
N ALA A 107 10.96 37.46 -0.87
CA ALA A 107 11.97 38.46 -0.49
C ALA A 107 11.80 39.04 0.95
N ASP A 108 12.83 39.12 1.79
CA ASP A 108 14.13 39.71 1.46
C ASP A 108 15.25 39.40 2.48
N HIS A 109 16.48 39.38 1.97
CA HIS A 109 17.83 39.45 2.54
C HIS A 109 18.21 38.88 3.93
N GLY A 110 19.29 38.10 3.91
CA GLY A 110 19.95 37.54 5.09
C GLY A 110 20.82 38.53 5.87
N SER A 111 21.06 38.18 7.12
CA SER A 111 22.28 38.54 7.85
C SER A 111 22.44 37.63 9.07
N ALA A 112 23.61 37.02 9.13
CA ALA A 112 24.35 36.46 10.25
C ALA A 112 23.69 36.32 11.64
N ALA A 113 23.69 35.09 12.16
CA ALA A 113 23.98 34.80 13.57
C ALA A 113 24.29 33.29 13.74
N GLU A 114 25.51 32.88 13.38
CA GLU A 114 26.18 31.79 14.07
C GLU A 114 27.05 32.43 15.15
N ASP A 115 26.78 32.14 16.43
CA ASP A 115 27.83 31.87 17.41
C ASP A 115 27.23 31.34 18.73
N SER A 116 27.76 30.19 19.16
CA SER A 116 27.87 29.71 20.55
C SER A 116 26.58 29.39 21.33
N ALA A 117 26.43 28.30 22.08
CA ALA A 117 27.22 27.12 22.43
C ALA A 117 26.21 26.22 23.24
N GLN A 118 26.32 24.91 23.42
CA GLN A 118 27.30 24.17 24.21
C GLN A 118 26.94 22.65 24.19
N HIS A 119 27.99 21.82 24.11
CA HIS A 119 28.26 20.57 24.85
C HIS A 119 27.20 19.47 25.08
N GLU A 120 27.47 18.28 24.50
CA GLU A 120 27.91 17.03 25.19
C GLU A 120 28.26 15.99 24.10
N SER A 121 29.54 15.75 23.74
CA SER A 121 30.49 14.81 24.33
C SER A 121 29.94 13.43 24.73
N ALA A 122 30.01 12.45 23.82
CA ALA A 122 30.54 11.12 24.13
C ALA A 122 30.76 10.30 22.84
N ALA A 123 32.02 10.08 22.52
CA ALA A 123 32.46 9.05 21.58
C ALA A 123 32.34 7.67 22.22
N HIS A 124 31.74 6.70 21.52
CA HIS A 124 32.28 5.33 21.48
C HIS A 124 31.55 4.51 20.40
N GLU A 125 32.32 4.03 19.41
CA GLU A 125 31.97 2.79 18.70
C GLU A 125 31.94 1.62 19.68
N PRO A 126 31.30 0.49 19.31
CA PRO A 126 32.18 -0.62 18.99
C PRO A 126 31.78 -1.40 17.73
N VAL A 127 32.82 -1.65 16.95
CA VAL A 127 32.98 -2.83 16.09
C VAL A 127 32.66 -4.09 16.90
N VAL A 128 31.79 -4.98 16.39
CA VAL A 128 31.84 -6.39 16.77
C VAL A 128 31.91 -7.26 15.52
N SER A 129 33.01 -7.99 15.51
CA SER A 129 33.52 -8.90 14.50
C SER A 129 32.61 -10.08 14.18
N HIS A 130 32.85 -10.55 12.95
CA HIS A 130 32.54 -11.85 12.39
C HIS A 130 33.33 -13.00 13.08
N ALA A 131 32.85 -14.23 12.85
CA ALA A 131 33.41 -15.56 13.16
C ALA A 131 33.08 -16.14 14.55
N VAL A 132 32.38 -17.29 14.58
CA VAL A 132 32.90 -18.65 14.27
C VAL A 132 31.81 -19.46 13.58
#